data_AF-A0A2G2MVU6-F1
#
_entry.id   AF-A0A2G2MVU6-F1
#
_cell.length_a   1.000
_cell.length_b   1.000
_cell.length_c   1.000
_cell.angle_alpha   90.00
_cell.angle_beta   90.00
_cell.angle_gamma   90.00
#
_symmetry.space_group_name_H-M   'P 1'
#
loop_
_entity.id
_entity.type
_entity.pdbx_description
1 polymer ?
#
loop_
_entity_poly.entity_id
_entity_poly.type
_entity_poly.pdbx_seq_one_letter_code
_entity_poly.pdbx_strand_id
1 'polypeptide(L)' 'MKEKIDEVIRHVEKSDKISVENKPLILEKLHEWRSEDDAISEVSLRFETWWMEMEPIFAELGWV' A
#
# COMPACT_ATOMS: atom_id res chain seq x y z
N MET A 1 -3.90 -4.24 2.74
CA MET A 1 -5.05 -3.39 2.38
C MET A 1 -5.49 -3.65 0.93
N LYS A 2 -4.54 -3.97 0.06
CA LYS A 2 -4.71 -4.53 -1.30
C LYS A 2 -5.92 -5.41 -1.59
N GLU A 3 -6.15 -6.50 -0.85
CA GLU A 3 -7.24 -7.44 -1.17
C GLU A 3 -8.62 -6.77 -1.16
N LYS A 4 -8.82 -5.82 -0.24
CA LYS A 4 -10.04 -5.02 -0.14
C LYS A 4 -10.15 -4.04 -1.32
N ILE A 5 -9.04 -3.44 -1.74
CA ILE A 5 -9.00 -2.55 -2.91
C ILE A 5 -9.31 -3.35 -4.19
N ASP A 6 -8.75 -4.56 -4.35
CA ASP A 6 -9.01 -5.46 -5.48
C ASP A 6 -10.48 -5.94 -5.53
N GLU A 7 -11.12 -6.11 -4.38
CA GLU A 7 -12.55 -6.41 -4.31
C GLU A 7 -13.41 -5.21 -4.73
N VAL A 8 -13.05 -4.00 -4.28
CA VAL A 8 -13.74 -2.75 -4.64
C VAL A 8 -13.60 -2.45 -6.13
N ILE A 9 -12.42 -2.62 -6.73
CA ILE A 9 -12.19 -2.48 -8.17
C ILE A 9 -13.16 -3.39 -8.95
N ARG A 10 -13.23 -4.67 -8.59
CA ARG A 10 -14.15 -5.64 -9.22
C ARG A 10 -15.63 -5.23 -9.10
N HIS A 11 -16.01 -4.62 -7.99
CA HIS A 11 -17.38 -4.11 -7.79
C HIS A 11 -17.65 -2.88 -8.65
N VAL A 12 -16.70 -1.94 -8.75
CA VAL A 12 -16.84 -0.73 -9.57
C VAL A 12 -16.95 -1.07 -11.06
N GLU A 13 -16.13 -2.02 -11.55
CA GLU A 13 -16.18 -2.48 -12.94
C GLU A 13 -17.57 -3.03 -13.31
N LYS A 14 -18.12 -3.89 -12.45
CA LYS A 14 -19.40 -4.59 -12.68
C LYS A 14 -20.64 -3.81 -12.26
N SER A 15 -20.48 -2.65 -11.61
CA SER A 15 -21.60 -1.89 -11.06
C SER A 15 -22.36 -1.15 -12.15
N ASP A 16 -23.65 -1.42 -12.29
CA ASP A 16 -24.55 -0.63 -13.14
C ASP A 16 -25.02 0.67 -12.46
N LYS A 17 -24.68 0.85 -11.17
CA LYS A 17 -25.04 2.04 -10.37
C LYS A 17 -24.07 3.20 -10.56
N ILE A 18 -22.89 2.95 -11.11
CA ILE A 18 -21.88 3.98 -11.39
C ILE A 18 -21.97 4.28 -12.88
N SER A 19 -22.12 5.56 -13.23
CA SER A 19 -22.16 5.97 -14.63
C SER A 19 -20.88 5.55 -15.35
N VAL A 20 -21.04 5.10 -16.60
CA VAL A 20 -19.93 4.66 -17.44
C VAL A 20 -18.87 5.76 -17.59
N GLU A 21 -19.28 7.02 -17.60
CA GLU A 21 -18.40 8.18 -17.67
C GLU A 21 -17.51 8.37 -16.43
N ASN A 22 -18.01 8.02 -15.23
CA ASN A 22 -17.28 8.21 -13.98
C ASN A 22 -16.42 7.00 -13.60
N LYS A 23 -16.72 5.82 -14.15
CA LYS A 23 -15.97 4.57 -13.86
C LYS A 23 -14.45 4.70 -14.10
N PRO A 24 -13.96 5.26 -15.22
CA PRO A 24 -12.53 5.35 -15.48
C PRO A 24 -11.77 6.10 -14.39
N LEU A 25 -12.30 7.25 -13.95
CA LEU A 25 -11.67 8.09 -12.92
C LEU A 25 -11.63 7.39 -11.56
N ILE A 26 -12.71 6.69 -11.20
CA ILE A 26 -12.79 5.94 -9.95
C ILE A 26 -11.79 4.78 -9.95
N LEU A 27 -11.69 4.06 -11.07
CA LEU A 27 -10.74 2.94 -11.21
C LEU A 27 -9.30 3.42 -11.18
N GLU A 28 -8.98 4.54 -11.83
CA GLU A 28 -7.66 5.18 -11.78
C GLU A 28 -7.24 5.46 -10.33
N LYS A 29 -8.11 6.08 -9.53
CA LYS A 29 -7.83 6.35 -8.11
C LYS A 29 -7.68 5.09 -7.26
N LEU A 30 -8.47 4.05 -7.51
CA LEU A 30 -8.32 2.79 -6.79
C LEU A 30 -6.99 2.08 -7.13
N HIS A 31 -6.53 2.19 -8.38
CA HIS A 31 -5.24 1.65 -8.79
C HIS A 31 -4.06 2.45 -8.21
N GLU A 32 -4.15 3.78 -8.13
CA GLU A 32 -3.17 4.63 -7.43
C GLU A 32 -3.03 4.19 -5.96
N TRP A 33 -4.14 4.11 -5.22
CA TRP A 33 -4.11 3.72 -3.80
C TRP A 33 -3.57 2.30 -3.58
N ARG A 34 -3.83 1.38 -4.52
CA ARG A 34 -3.24 0.03 -4.49
C ARG A 34 -1.72 0.07 -4.62
N SER A 35 -1.18 0.99 -5.42
CA SER A 35 0.25 1.17 -5.64
C SER A 35 0.93 1.93 -4.50
N GLU A 36 0.21 2.81 -3.80
CA GLU A 36 0.74 3.52 -2.63
C GLU A 36 0.93 2.57 -1.42
N ASP A 37 0.03 1.59 -1.23
CA ASP A 37 0.18 0.52 -0.19
C ASP A 37 1.47 -0.31 -0.43
N ASP A 38 1.86 -0.48 -1.69
CA ASP A 38 3.13 -1.12 -2.07
C ASP A 38 4.34 -0.29 -1.71
N ALA A 39 4.32 1.01 -2.01
CA ALA A 39 5.41 1.90 -1.67
C ALA A 39 5.62 1.98 -0.14
N ILE A 40 4.54 1.99 0.64
CA ILE A 40 4.62 1.96 2.11
C ILE A 40 5.24 0.64 2.58
N SER A 41 4.82 -0.50 2.02
CA SER A 41 5.35 -1.81 2.38
C SER A 41 6.84 -1.94 2.05
N GLU A 42 7.29 -1.41 0.91
CA GLU A 42 8.71 -1.38 0.54
C GLU A 42 9.54 -0.53 1.50
N VAL A 43 9.01 0.64 1.91
CA VAL A 43 9.66 1.52 2.88
C VAL A 43 9.79 0.84 4.26
N SER A 44 8.73 0.17 4.74
CA SER A 44 8.77 -0.60 5.98
C SER A 44 9.83 -1.70 5.95
N LEU A 45 9.93 -2.45 4.86
CA LEU A 45 10.93 -3.51 4.71
C LEU A 45 12.37 -2.96 4.70
N ARG A 46 12.59 -1.80 4.07
CA ARG A 46 13.88 -1.10 4.11
C ARG A 46 14.22 -0.63 5.52
N PHE A 47 13.24 -0.12 6.26
CA PHE A 47 13.44 0.28 7.66
C PHE A 47 13.75 -0.90 8.57
N GLU A 48 13.08 -2.05 8.39
CA GLU A 48 13.40 -3.28 9.14
C GLU A 48 14.82 -3.77 8.82
N THR A 49 15.20 -3.75 7.54
CA THR A 49 16.56 -4.11 7.11
C THR A 49 17.59 -3.19 7.75
N TRP A 50 17.37 -1.88 7.66
CA TRP A 50 18.24 -0.88 8.28
C TRP A 50 18.29 -1.01 9.81
N TRP A 51 17.16 -1.31 10.45
CA TRP A 51 17.10 -1.52 11.89
C TRP A 51 17.93 -2.73 12.32
N MET A 52 17.89 -3.85 11.59
CA MET A 52 18.74 -5.02 11.87
C MET A 52 20.24 -4.70 11.75
N GLU A 53 20.63 -3.78 10.86
CA GLU A 53 22.02 -3.32 10.74
C GLU A 53 22.45 -2.41 11.90
N MET A 54 21.52 -1.60 12.42
CA MET A 54 21.79 -0.59 13.46
C MET A 54 21.61 -1.12 14.88
N GLU A 55 20.77 -2.13 15.09
CA GLU A 55 20.47 -2.72 16.40
C GLU A 55 21.75 -3.10 17.19
N PRO A 56 22.78 -3.75 16.59
CA PRO A 56 24.00 -4.08 17.33
C PRO A 56 24.74 -2.83 17.85
N ILE A 57 24.78 -1.75 17.08
CA ILE A 57 25.40 -0.48 17.47
C ILE A 57 24.61 0.14 18.63
N PHE A 58 23.28 0.08 18.57
CA PHE A 58 22.43 0.64 19.61
C PHE A 58 22.54 -0.19 20.91
N ALA A 59 22.70 -1.51 20.81
CA ALA A 59 22.96 -2.40 21.94
C ALA A 59 24.34 -2.13 22.57
N GLU A 60 25.38 -1.89 21.76
CA GLU A 60 26.71 -1.47 22.24
C GLU A 60 26.67 -0.15 23.02
N LEU A 61 25.76 0.75 22.63
CA LEU A 61 25.54 2.04 23.29
C LEU A 61 24.56 1.96 24.47
N GLY A 62 23.95 0.80 24.72
CA GLY A 62 22.97 0.60 25.79
C GLY A 62 21.64 1.32 25.56
N TRP A 63 21.27 1.55 24.30
CA TRP A 63 20.04 2.24 23.90
C TRP A 63 18.85 1.29 23.65
N VAL A 64 19.11 -0.01 23.65
CA VAL A 64 18.15 -1.13 23.60
C VAL A 64 18.67 -2.29 24.44
#